data_AF-A0A3D3B3Y4-F1
#
_entry.id   AF-A0A3D3B3Y4-F1
#
_cell.length_a   1.000
_cell.length_b   1.000
_cell.length_c   1.000
_cell.angle_alpha   90.00
_cell.angle_beta   90.00
_cell.angle_gamma   90.00
#
_symmetry.space_group_name_H-M   'P 1'
#
loop_
_entity.id
_entity.type
_entity.pdbx_description
1 polymer ?
#
loop_
_entity_poly.entity_id
_entity_poly.type
_entity_poly.pdbx_seq_one_letter_code
_entity_poly.pdbx_strand_id
1 'polypeptide(L)'
;MRDGRASLWLALTGALGLALCAVQATAVRAQDWSGSTEGSTTSGPTVEDYLKEAGPDAKLVNQGALKIDGRPVNCGKRPTVLNSNFDSWGGAFPGFVILNTKKIAGLSTPVKLYVYSHECGHQFEGPDETKADLFAIRRGVTRGWLDAVGMEDICTFISTLKGDGVHPPGPERCETMRKYYRELVVTESQKTTSTSAPQPQTLGPAQ
;
A
#
# COMPACT_ATOMS: atom_id res chain seq x y z
N MET A 1 23.78 -70.21 -42.62
CA MET A 1 22.81 -69.89 -43.68
C MET A 1 21.83 -68.86 -43.13
N ARG A 2 21.83 -67.65 -43.72
CA ARG A 2 20.79 -66.59 -43.75
C ARG A 2 20.30 -66.06 -42.40
N ASP A 3 20.80 -64.91 -41.95
CA ASP A 3 20.35 -63.54 -42.29
C ASP A 3 18.86 -63.29 -42.06
N GLY A 4 18.56 -62.54 -40.99
CA GLY A 4 17.24 -61.97 -40.70
C GLY A 4 17.40 -60.52 -40.26
N ARG A 5 17.51 -59.61 -41.23
CA ARG A 5 17.39 -58.15 -41.06
C ARG A 5 15.97 -57.83 -40.60
N ALA A 6 15.81 -57.17 -39.46
CA ALA A 6 14.58 -56.47 -39.11
C ALA A 6 14.81 -54.96 -39.22
N SER A 7 14.01 -54.36 -40.09
CA SER A 7 14.13 -53.02 -40.63
C SER A 7 13.87 -51.91 -39.61
N LEU A 8 14.73 -50.90 -39.71
CA LEU A 8 14.54 -49.53 -39.25
C LEU A 8 13.26 -48.95 -39.87
N TRP A 9 12.32 -48.49 -39.04
CA TRP A 9 11.31 -47.50 -39.45
C TRP A 9 11.30 -46.36 -38.44
N LEU A 10 11.93 -45.26 -38.85
CA LEU A 10 11.71 -43.92 -38.33
C LEU A 10 10.23 -43.57 -38.52
N ALA A 11 9.55 -43.19 -37.45
CA ALA A 11 8.36 -42.36 -37.52
C ALA A 11 8.64 -41.07 -36.74
N LEU A 12 9.20 -40.08 -37.45
CA LEU A 12 9.14 -38.68 -37.03
C LEU A 12 7.69 -38.22 -37.17
N THR A 13 6.96 -38.17 -36.06
CA THR A 13 5.76 -37.34 -35.98
C THR A 13 6.16 -35.99 -35.40
N GLY A 14 6.34 -35.02 -36.29
CA GLY A 14 6.54 -33.61 -35.94
C GLY A 14 5.30 -33.07 -35.25
N ALA A 15 5.45 -32.74 -33.97
CA ALA A 15 4.52 -31.87 -33.28
C ALA A 15 5.03 -30.43 -33.43
N LEU A 16 4.56 -29.75 -34.47
CA LEU A 16 4.66 -28.30 -34.59
C LEU A 16 3.66 -27.68 -33.60
N GLY A 17 4.01 -27.69 -32.32
CA GLY A 17 3.24 -27.03 -31.27
C GLY A 17 3.46 -25.53 -31.34
N LEU A 18 2.40 -24.79 -31.70
CA LEU A 18 2.36 -23.34 -31.66
C LEU A 18 2.95 -22.82 -30.34
N ALA A 19 4.05 -22.08 -30.43
CA ALA A 19 4.54 -21.26 -29.34
C ALA A 19 3.52 -20.12 -29.14
N LEU A 20 2.54 -20.33 -28.27
CA LEU A 20 1.80 -19.22 -27.67
C LEU A 20 2.81 -18.41 -26.86
N CYS A 21 3.27 -17.29 -27.40
CA CYS A 21 3.84 -16.21 -26.60
C CYS A 21 2.74 -15.69 -25.68
N ALA A 22 2.53 -16.36 -24.55
CA ALA A 22 1.82 -15.76 -23.43
C ALA A 22 2.66 -14.57 -22.99
N VAL A 23 2.18 -13.36 -23.31
CA VAL A 23 2.68 -12.13 -22.71
C VAL A 23 2.32 -12.24 -21.22
N GLN A 24 3.25 -12.80 -20.44
CA GLN A 24 3.13 -12.79 -19.00
C GLN A 24 3.26 -11.33 -18.58
N ALA A 25 2.16 -10.73 -18.12
CA ALA A 25 2.22 -9.46 -17.43
C ALA A 25 3.11 -9.65 -16.20
N THR A 26 4.36 -9.19 -16.29
CA THR A 26 5.30 -9.19 -15.18
C THR A 26 4.75 -8.26 -14.11
N ALA A 27 4.51 -8.79 -12.91
CA ALA A 27 4.13 -7.98 -11.76
C ALA A 27 5.26 -6.99 -11.47
N VAL A 28 4.99 -5.69 -11.60
CA VAL A 28 5.96 -4.64 -11.26
C VAL A 28 6.08 -4.58 -9.75
N ARG A 29 7.22 -4.99 -9.20
CA ARG A 29 7.55 -4.77 -7.79
C ARG A 29 8.24 -3.42 -7.64
N ALA A 30 7.99 -2.72 -6.54
CA ALA A 30 8.76 -1.52 -6.21
C ALA A 30 10.27 -1.82 -6.04
N GLN A 31 10.62 -3.05 -5.63
CA GLN A 31 11.99 -3.53 -5.44
C GLN A 31 12.66 -4.02 -6.72
N ASP A 32 11.88 -4.35 -7.76
CA ASP A 32 12.37 -4.89 -9.04
C ASP A 32 12.36 -3.84 -10.16
N TRP A 33 12.23 -2.55 -9.81
CA TRP A 33 12.36 -1.46 -10.77
C TRP A 33 13.79 -1.43 -11.32
N SER A 34 13.99 -2.16 -12.41
CA SER A 34 15.27 -2.31 -13.12
C SER A 34 15.51 -1.11 -14.05
N GLY A 35 15.33 0.10 -13.51
CA GLY A 35 15.57 1.37 -14.18
C GLY A 35 16.89 1.31 -14.94
N SER A 36 16.79 0.99 -16.22
CA SER A 36 17.95 0.78 -17.06
C SER A 36 18.40 2.16 -17.47
N THR A 37 19.33 2.72 -16.71
CA THR A 37 20.55 3.39 -17.18
C THR A 37 21.28 3.97 -15.97
N GLU A 38 22.55 3.59 -15.84
CA GLU A 38 23.63 4.18 -15.03
C GLU A 38 23.24 5.26 -14.00
N GLY A 39 23.32 4.89 -12.70
CA GLY A 39 23.21 5.83 -11.60
C GLY A 39 22.05 5.51 -10.66
N SER A 40 22.26 4.52 -9.78
CA SER A 40 21.39 4.29 -8.63
C SER A 40 21.36 5.56 -7.78
N THR A 41 20.31 6.35 -7.96
CA THR A 41 20.00 7.49 -7.11
C THR A 41 18.85 7.06 -6.20
N THR A 42 18.85 7.58 -4.98
CA THR A 42 17.79 7.47 -3.96
C THR A 42 16.42 8.03 -4.40
N SER A 43 16.20 8.22 -5.70
CA SER A 43 15.14 9.02 -6.30
C SER A 43 13.91 8.21 -6.73
N GLY A 44 14.03 6.90 -6.92
CA GLY A 44 12.99 6.09 -7.59
C GLY A 44 12.64 6.62 -9.00
N PRO A 45 11.66 6.03 -9.69
CA PRO A 45 11.16 6.58 -10.94
C PRO A 45 10.36 7.87 -10.74
N THR A 46 10.28 8.69 -11.80
CA THR A 46 9.23 9.71 -11.90
C THR A 46 7.86 9.03 -12.07
N VAL A 47 6.77 9.76 -11.82
CA VAL A 47 5.43 9.21 -12.04
C VAL A 47 5.17 8.93 -13.52
N GLU A 48 5.73 9.75 -14.41
CA GLU A 48 5.65 9.57 -15.85
C GLU A 48 6.35 8.29 -16.30
N ASP A 49 7.55 8.02 -15.78
CA ASP A 49 8.30 6.81 -16.13
C ASP A 49 7.61 5.57 -15.56
N TYR A 50 7.11 5.64 -14.33
CA TYR A 50 6.30 4.56 -13.75
C TYR A 50 5.08 4.22 -14.61
N LEU A 51 4.34 5.23 -15.09
CA LEU A 51 3.15 5.00 -15.93
C LEU A 51 3.51 4.37 -17.28
N LYS A 52 4.65 4.72 -17.88
CA LYS A 52 5.12 4.08 -19.13
C LYS A 52 5.40 2.60 -18.93
N GLU A 53 6.04 2.23 -17.82
CA GLU A 53 6.40 0.84 -17.52
C GLU A 53 5.18 0.02 -17.04
N ALA A 54 4.35 0.60 -16.17
CA ALA A 54 3.16 -0.06 -15.63
C ALA A 54 2.10 -0.36 -16.70
N GLY A 55 2.15 0.33 -17.84
CA GLY A 55 1.29 0.12 -18.99
C GLY A 55 -0.05 0.86 -18.90
N PRO A 56 -0.93 0.68 -19.91
CA PRO A 56 -2.12 1.50 -20.12
C PRO A 56 -3.20 1.38 -19.04
N ASP A 57 -3.16 0.31 -18.24
CA ASP A 57 -4.12 0.09 -17.15
C ASP A 57 -3.80 0.91 -15.89
N ALA A 58 -2.58 1.46 -15.79
CA ALA A 58 -2.19 2.33 -14.70
C ALA A 58 -2.76 3.74 -14.91
N LYS A 59 -3.41 4.27 -13.88
CA LYS A 59 -4.10 5.57 -13.94
C LYS A 59 -3.58 6.52 -12.88
N LEU A 60 -3.12 7.69 -13.33
CA LEU A 60 -2.81 8.80 -12.43
C LEU A 60 -4.09 9.44 -11.88
N VAL A 61 -4.13 9.60 -10.57
CA VAL A 61 -5.13 10.38 -9.84
C VAL A 61 -4.42 11.54 -9.17
N ASN A 62 -4.77 12.75 -9.60
CA ASN A 62 -4.17 13.98 -9.07
C ASN A 62 -4.44 14.12 -7.56
N GLN A 63 -3.56 14.89 -6.92
CA GLN A 63 -3.71 15.27 -5.51
C GLN A 63 -5.14 15.69 -5.19
N GLY A 64 -5.71 15.11 -4.13
CA GLY A 64 -7.03 15.48 -3.59
C GLY A 64 -8.22 14.94 -4.39
N ALA A 65 -8.01 14.32 -5.54
CA ALA A 65 -9.09 13.73 -6.35
C ALA A 65 -9.44 12.29 -5.91
N LEU A 66 -8.54 11.60 -5.22
CA LEU A 66 -8.76 10.20 -4.83
C LEU A 66 -9.81 10.08 -3.73
N LYS A 67 -10.71 9.11 -3.93
CA LYS A 67 -11.66 8.65 -2.91
C LYS A 67 -11.51 7.14 -2.71
N ILE A 68 -11.57 6.71 -1.46
CA ILE A 68 -11.63 5.29 -1.07
C ILE A 68 -12.98 5.06 -0.41
N ASP A 69 -13.82 4.22 -1.00
CA ASP A 69 -15.19 3.96 -0.54
C ASP A 69 -15.99 5.25 -0.28
N GLY A 70 -15.90 6.21 -1.21
CA GLY A 70 -16.55 7.51 -1.13
C GLY A 70 -15.85 8.54 -0.23
N ARG A 71 -14.88 8.13 0.59
CA ARG A 71 -14.15 9.03 1.51
C ARG A 71 -12.97 9.70 0.81
N PRO A 72 -12.85 11.04 0.85
CA PRO A 72 -11.70 11.73 0.27
C PRO A 72 -10.42 11.40 1.04
N VAL A 73 -9.34 11.11 0.30
CA VAL A 73 -8.01 10.87 0.86
C VAL A 73 -6.97 11.78 0.18
N ASN A 74 -5.85 12.04 0.87
CA ASN A 74 -4.79 12.92 0.35
C ASN A 74 -3.40 12.47 0.84
N CYS A 75 -2.31 12.81 0.17
CA CYS A 75 -0.97 12.54 0.70
C CYS A 75 -0.08 13.77 0.59
N GLY A 76 -0.46 14.83 1.31
CA GLY A 76 0.11 16.16 1.09
C GLY A 76 -0.14 16.58 -0.35
N LYS A 77 0.95 16.88 -1.08
CA LYS A 77 0.93 17.28 -2.49
C LYS A 77 1.05 16.14 -3.50
N ARG A 78 1.18 14.90 -3.03
CA ARG A 78 1.56 13.76 -3.85
C ARG A 78 0.32 13.14 -4.52
N PRO A 79 0.39 12.82 -5.82
CA PRO A 79 -0.68 12.10 -6.52
C PRO A 79 -0.68 10.61 -6.13
N THR A 80 -1.68 9.90 -6.64
CA THR A 80 -1.79 8.44 -6.50
C THR A 80 -1.90 7.78 -7.86
N VAL A 81 -1.13 6.75 -8.11
CA VAL A 81 -1.28 5.88 -9.27
C VAL A 81 -2.13 4.68 -8.87
N LEU A 82 -3.25 4.49 -9.56
CA LEU A 82 -4.06 3.28 -9.46
C LEU A 82 -3.50 2.25 -10.43
N ASN A 83 -3.09 1.08 -9.96
CA ASN A 83 -2.52 0.03 -10.79
C ASN A 83 -2.98 -1.36 -10.33
N SER A 84 -3.86 -2.01 -11.11
CA SER A 84 -4.39 -3.35 -10.78
C SER A 84 -3.35 -4.47 -10.84
N ASN A 85 -2.25 -4.24 -11.55
CA ASN A 85 -1.19 -5.22 -11.81
C ASN A 85 0.01 -5.06 -10.86
N PHE A 86 -0.05 -4.12 -9.92
CA PHE A 86 0.97 -3.94 -8.91
C PHE A 86 1.07 -5.16 -8.00
N ASP A 87 2.28 -5.54 -7.59
CA ASP A 87 2.50 -6.81 -6.88
C ASP A 87 1.96 -6.82 -5.43
N SER A 88 1.97 -5.67 -4.77
CA SER A 88 1.47 -5.44 -3.41
C SER A 88 0.09 -4.75 -3.41
N TRP A 89 -0.51 -4.57 -2.23
CA TRP A 89 -1.74 -3.80 -2.04
C TRP A 89 -1.55 -2.29 -2.26
N GLY A 90 -0.37 -1.79 -1.88
CA GLY A 90 0.06 -0.41 -2.02
C GLY A 90 1.58 -0.34 -2.07
N GLY A 91 2.09 0.79 -2.56
CA GLY A 91 3.51 1.08 -2.59
C GLY A 91 3.78 2.59 -2.59
N ALA A 92 5.01 2.97 -2.35
CA ALA A 92 5.45 4.35 -2.35
C ALA A 92 6.80 4.49 -3.09
N PHE A 93 6.84 5.38 -4.07
CA PHE A 93 8.09 5.91 -4.61
C PHE A 93 8.20 7.40 -4.22
N PRO A 94 9.41 7.98 -4.19
CA PRO A 94 9.56 9.40 -3.90
C PRO A 94 8.62 10.26 -4.76
N GLY A 95 7.67 10.92 -4.12
CA GLY A 95 6.76 11.86 -4.78
C GLY A 95 5.38 11.32 -5.17
N PHE A 96 5.12 10.01 -5.12
CA PHE A 96 3.78 9.46 -5.39
C PHE A 96 3.48 8.14 -4.66
N VAL A 97 2.19 7.88 -4.46
CA VAL A 97 1.68 6.64 -3.86
C VAL A 97 1.11 5.76 -4.97
N ILE A 98 1.24 4.44 -4.84
CA ILE A 98 0.64 3.44 -5.72
C ILE A 98 -0.41 2.69 -4.92
N LEU A 99 -1.56 2.41 -5.54
CA LEU A 99 -2.64 1.65 -4.93
C LEU A 99 -3.15 0.57 -5.89
N ASN A 100 -3.12 -0.69 -5.44
CA ASN A 100 -3.63 -1.79 -6.23
C ASN A 100 -5.14 -1.93 -6.11
N THR A 101 -5.86 -1.50 -7.15
CA THR A 101 -7.32 -1.51 -7.20
C THR A 101 -7.93 -2.91 -7.11
N LYS A 102 -7.26 -3.93 -7.67
CA LYS A 102 -7.75 -5.32 -7.65
C LYS A 102 -7.57 -5.96 -6.28
N LYS A 103 -6.40 -5.78 -5.66
CA LYS A 103 -6.07 -6.40 -4.36
C LYS A 103 -6.80 -5.75 -3.19
N ILE A 104 -7.09 -4.45 -3.26
CA ILE A 104 -7.83 -3.78 -2.18
C ILE A 104 -9.35 -3.93 -2.29
N ALA A 105 -9.89 -4.40 -3.41
CA ALA A 105 -11.33 -4.39 -3.68
C ALA A 105 -12.15 -5.15 -2.62
N GLY A 106 -11.64 -6.29 -2.14
CA GLY A 106 -12.29 -7.14 -1.16
C GLY A 106 -11.97 -6.83 0.31
N LEU A 107 -11.17 -5.79 0.59
CA LEU A 107 -10.80 -5.42 1.96
C LEU A 107 -11.91 -4.59 2.61
N SER A 108 -11.95 -4.56 3.95
CA SER A 108 -12.84 -3.63 4.66
C SER A 108 -12.36 -2.18 4.48
N THR A 109 -13.27 -1.21 4.59
CA THR A 109 -12.93 0.21 4.40
C THR A 109 -11.78 0.68 5.32
N PRO A 110 -11.72 0.34 6.62
CA PRO A 110 -10.57 0.66 7.47
C PRO A 110 -9.25 0.14 6.93
N VAL A 111 -9.22 -1.08 6.39
CA VAL A 111 -8.01 -1.68 5.83
C VAL A 111 -7.58 -0.97 4.53
N LYS A 112 -8.51 -0.60 3.65
CA LYS A 112 -8.17 0.18 2.44
C LYS A 112 -7.57 1.54 2.79
N LEU A 113 -8.16 2.22 3.77
CA LEU A 113 -7.68 3.52 4.25
C LEU A 113 -6.33 3.40 4.97
N TYR A 114 -6.12 2.30 5.69
CA TYR A 114 -4.87 1.95 6.31
C TYR A 114 -3.77 1.76 5.25
N VAL A 115 -3.95 0.89 4.25
CA VAL A 115 -2.97 0.67 3.17
C VAL A 115 -2.54 2.00 2.56
N TYR A 116 -3.51 2.82 2.13
CA TYR A 116 -3.21 4.13 1.56
C TYR A 116 -2.46 5.06 2.53
N SER A 117 -2.86 5.06 3.81
CA SER A 117 -2.24 5.93 4.81
C SER A 117 -0.84 5.46 5.20
N HIS A 118 -0.58 4.15 5.18
CA HIS A 118 0.71 3.52 5.41
C HIS A 118 1.70 3.91 4.30
N GLU A 119 1.33 3.75 3.03
CA GLU A 119 2.17 4.21 1.91
C GLU A 119 2.42 5.72 1.95
N CYS A 120 1.43 6.47 2.41
CA CYS A 120 1.60 7.88 2.64
C CYS A 120 2.57 8.16 3.81
N GLY A 121 2.61 7.31 4.82
CA GLY A 121 3.60 7.36 5.90
C GLY A 121 5.03 7.29 5.37
N HIS A 122 5.31 6.41 4.40
CA HIS A 122 6.64 6.36 3.77
C HIS A 122 7.08 7.66 3.11
N GLN A 123 6.13 8.51 2.71
CA GLN A 123 6.43 9.83 2.13
C GLN A 123 6.87 10.89 3.15
N PHE A 124 6.64 10.64 4.45
CA PHE A 124 6.92 11.60 5.53
C PHE A 124 7.88 11.04 6.58
N GLU A 125 7.82 9.74 6.84
CA GLU A 125 8.57 9.06 7.91
C GLU A 125 9.75 8.21 7.39
N GLY A 126 9.86 8.06 6.06
CA GLY A 126 10.89 7.25 5.42
C GLY A 126 10.53 5.75 5.33
N PRO A 127 11.50 4.86 5.09
CA PRO A 127 11.25 3.45 4.77
C PRO A 127 10.88 2.58 6.00
N ASP A 128 10.75 3.17 7.18
CA ASP A 128 10.46 2.44 8.40
C ASP A 128 8.97 2.04 8.46
N GLU A 129 8.71 0.74 8.31
CA GLU A 129 7.38 0.14 8.40
C GLU A 129 6.63 0.48 9.68
N THR A 130 7.32 0.48 10.82
CA THR A 130 6.69 0.78 12.12
C THR A 130 6.27 2.24 12.15
N LYS A 131 7.09 3.16 11.65
CA LYS A 131 6.69 4.58 11.58
C LYS A 131 5.56 4.79 10.58
N ALA A 132 5.56 4.11 9.43
CA ALA A 132 4.47 4.16 8.46
C ALA A 132 3.14 3.65 9.06
N ASP A 133 3.18 2.60 9.88
CA ASP A 133 2.03 2.11 10.63
C ASP A 133 1.49 3.16 11.59
N LEU A 134 2.37 3.69 12.45
CA LEU A 134 1.98 4.68 13.44
C LEU A 134 1.45 5.95 12.77
N PHE A 135 2.01 6.34 11.63
CA PHE A 135 1.46 7.43 10.80
C PHE A 135 0.02 7.11 10.35
N ALA A 136 -0.23 5.90 9.84
CA ALA A 136 -1.55 5.47 9.41
C ALA A 136 -2.57 5.45 10.57
N ILE A 137 -2.18 4.90 11.72
CA ILE A 137 -3.03 4.85 12.93
C ILE A 137 -3.36 6.26 13.44
N ARG A 138 -2.34 7.12 13.61
CA ARG A 138 -2.55 8.52 14.02
C ARG A 138 -3.52 9.23 13.09
N ARG A 139 -3.31 9.06 11.79
CA ARG A 139 -4.15 9.66 10.76
C ARG A 139 -5.58 9.12 10.80
N GLY A 140 -5.76 7.83 11.10
CA GLY A 140 -7.06 7.20 11.24
C GLY A 140 -7.88 7.74 12.39
N VAL A 141 -7.27 7.86 13.56
CA VAL A 141 -7.90 8.45 14.74
C VAL A 141 -8.21 9.93 14.49
N THR A 142 -7.21 10.70 14.05
CA THR A 142 -7.35 12.16 13.87
C THR A 142 -8.39 12.53 12.81
N ARG A 143 -8.60 11.66 11.80
CA ARG A 143 -9.56 11.89 10.71
C ARG A 143 -10.87 11.12 10.87
N GLY A 144 -11.08 10.47 12.02
CA GLY A 144 -12.35 9.85 12.40
C GLY A 144 -12.79 8.69 11.50
N TRP A 145 -11.86 7.94 10.90
CA TRP A 145 -12.21 6.74 10.12
C TRP A 145 -11.73 5.44 10.77
N LEU A 146 -10.87 5.51 11.78
CA LEU A 146 -10.39 4.35 12.51
C LEU A 146 -11.03 4.29 13.90
N ASP A 147 -11.76 3.20 14.15
CA ASP A 147 -12.28 2.83 15.46
C ASP A 147 -11.67 1.48 15.93
N ALA A 148 -12.17 0.94 17.04
CA ALA A 148 -11.65 -0.28 17.62
C ALA A 148 -11.89 -1.50 16.72
N VAL A 149 -13.00 -1.55 15.98
CA VAL A 149 -13.29 -2.64 15.04
C VAL A 149 -12.34 -2.55 13.84
N GLY A 150 -12.18 -1.35 13.27
CA GLY A 150 -11.24 -1.10 12.19
C GLY A 150 -9.78 -1.40 12.58
N MET A 151 -9.39 -1.17 13.83
CA MET A 151 -8.06 -1.54 14.33
C MET A 151 -7.86 -3.07 14.30
N GLU A 152 -8.87 -3.85 14.66
CA GLU A 152 -8.79 -5.32 14.60
C GLU A 152 -8.86 -5.85 13.17
N ASP A 153 -9.62 -5.21 12.28
CA ASP A 153 -9.59 -5.52 10.84
C ASP A 153 -8.19 -5.33 10.25
N ILE A 154 -7.54 -4.19 10.56
CA ILE A 154 -6.16 -3.90 10.14
C ILE A 154 -5.21 -4.97 10.70
N CYS A 155 -5.40 -5.35 11.95
CA CYS A 155 -4.52 -6.34 12.56
C CYS A 155 -4.70 -7.75 12.01
N THR A 156 -5.93 -8.13 11.69
CA THR A 156 -6.21 -9.38 10.99
C THR A 156 -5.51 -9.40 9.63
N PHE A 157 -5.59 -8.29 8.89
CA PHE A 157 -4.91 -8.13 7.59
C PHE A 157 -3.38 -8.28 7.71
N ILE A 158 -2.75 -7.51 8.61
CA ILE A 158 -1.28 -7.47 8.74
C ILE A 158 -0.70 -8.72 9.38
N SER A 159 -1.44 -9.43 10.24
CA SER A 159 -0.94 -10.63 10.92
C SER A 159 -0.42 -11.72 9.98
N THR A 160 -0.84 -11.69 8.70
CA THR A 160 -0.38 -12.61 7.66
C THR A 160 0.99 -12.26 7.06
N LEU A 161 1.52 -11.07 7.36
CA LEU A 161 2.81 -10.59 6.89
C LEU A 161 3.94 -11.18 7.76
N LYS A 162 4.84 -11.91 7.10
CA LYS A 162 5.90 -12.68 7.78
C LYS A 162 7.03 -11.84 8.37
N GLY A 163 7.17 -10.58 7.96
CA GLY A 163 8.35 -9.75 8.27
C GLY A 163 9.62 -10.25 7.58
N ASP A 164 10.74 -9.57 7.81
CA ASP A 164 12.08 -9.97 7.38
C ASP A 164 13.15 -9.50 8.39
N GLY A 165 14.44 -9.58 8.03
CA GLY A 165 15.54 -9.21 8.93
C GLY A 165 15.60 -7.72 9.30
N VAL A 166 14.83 -6.87 8.62
CA VAL A 166 14.75 -5.42 8.83
C VAL A 166 13.36 -5.02 9.33
N HIS A 167 12.31 -5.74 8.92
CA HIS A 167 10.92 -5.40 9.18
C HIS A 167 10.25 -6.39 10.14
N PRO A 168 9.73 -5.93 11.29
CA PRO A 168 9.06 -6.82 12.25
C PRO A 168 7.87 -7.56 11.64
N PRO A 169 7.59 -8.78 12.11
CA PRO A 169 6.44 -9.54 11.63
C PRO A 169 5.14 -8.84 12.00
N GLY A 170 4.08 -9.13 11.23
CA GLY A 170 2.78 -8.49 11.39
C GLY A 170 2.19 -8.51 12.81
N PRO A 171 2.26 -9.63 13.56
CA PRO A 171 1.77 -9.68 14.94
C PRO A 171 2.44 -8.67 15.88
N GLU A 172 3.76 -8.49 15.77
CA GLU A 172 4.52 -7.55 16.61
C GLU A 172 4.19 -6.09 16.27
N ARG A 173 4.08 -5.78 14.97
CA ARG A 173 3.57 -4.48 14.49
C ARG A 173 2.19 -4.19 15.07
N CYS A 174 1.33 -5.21 15.13
CA CYS A 174 -0.01 -5.10 15.68
C CYS A 174 -0.08 -4.77 17.17
N GLU A 175 0.77 -5.36 17.99
CA GLU A 175 0.85 -5.02 19.41
C GLU A 175 1.21 -3.54 19.59
N THR A 176 2.18 -3.06 18.81
CA THR A 176 2.63 -1.68 18.80
C THR A 176 1.52 -0.72 18.36
N MET A 177 0.87 -1.01 17.22
CA MET A 177 -0.25 -0.19 16.71
C MET A 177 -1.42 -0.13 17.68
N ARG A 178 -1.83 -1.25 18.29
CA ARG A 178 -2.93 -1.29 19.26
C ARG A 178 -2.64 -0.42 20.48
N LYS A 179 -1.39 -0.48 21.00
CA LYS A 179 -0.97 0.38 22.11
C LYS A 179 -1.11 1.85 21.73
N TYR A 180 -0.57 2.22 20.57
CA TYR A 180 -0.60 3.60 20.10
C TYR A 180 -2.02 4.12 19.82
N TYR A 181 -2.88 3.29 19.23
CA TYR A 181 -4.30 3.61 19.03
C TYR A 181 -4.99 3.96 20.37
N ARG A 182 -4.78 3.15 21.41
CA ARG A 182 -5.38 3.42 22.74
C ARG A 182 -4.90 4.75 23.32
N GLU A 183 -3.60 5.04 23.22
CA GLU A 183 -3.02 6.30 23.71
C GLU A 183 -3.63 7.52 22.99
N LEU A 184 -3.79 7.43 21.67
CA LEU A 184 -4.40 8.49 20.86
C LEU A 184 -5.88 8.73 21.22
N VAL A 185 -6.66 7.66 21.36
CA VAL A 185 -8.10 7.77 21.70
C VAL A 185 -8.29 8.43 23.06
N VAL A 186 -7.47 8.06 24.07
CA VAL A 186 -7.50 8.71 25.39
C VAL A 186 -7.16 10.19 25.28
N THR A 187 -6.11 10.52 24.52
CA THR A 187 -5.66 11.91 24.34
C THR A 187 -6.71 12.78 23.64
N GLU A 188 -7.32 12.30 22.55
CA GLU A 188 -8.37 13.03 21.84
C GLU A 188 -9.64 13.19 22.69
N SER A 189 -9.97 12.17 23.50
CA SER A 189 -11.09 12.26 24.45
C SER A 189 -10.85 13.34 25.52
N GLN A 190 -9.63 13.44 26.05
CA GLN A 190 -9.29 14.47 27.05
C GLN A 190 -9.27 15.90 26.44
N LYS A 191 -8.88 16.02 25.18
CA LYS A 191 -8.88 17.30 24.46
C LYS A 191 -10.29 17.83 24.23
N THR A 192 -11.23 16.95 23.88
CA THR A 192 -12.64 17.32 23.67
C THR A 192 -13.34 17.72 24.98
N THR A 193 -13.06 17.04 26.10
CA THR A 193 -13.60 17.42 27.42
C THR A 193 -13.04 18.75 27.92
N SER A 194 -11.76 19.02 27.67
CA SER A 194 -11.10 20.28 28.13
C SER A 194 -11.55 21.50 27.32
N THR A 195 -11.88 21.32 26.04
CA THR A 195 -12.37 22.42 25.17
C THR A 195 -13.84 22.77 25.45
N SER A 196 -14.60 21.85 26.07
CA SER A 196 -16.04 22.00 26.32
C SER A 196 -16.38 22.56 27.71
N ALA A 197 -15.38 22.82 28.56
CA ALA A 197 -15.60 23.44 29.86
C ALA A 197 -15.88 24.96 29.68
N PRO A 198 -17.02 25.49 30.15
CA PRO A 198 -17.29 26.93 30.10
C PRO A 198 -16.24 27.67 30.92
N GLN A 199 -15.48 28.58 30.31
CA GLN A 199 -14.66 29.52 31.07
C GLN A 199 -15.61 30.42 31.90
N PRO A 200 -15.39 30.59 33.21
CA PRO A 200 -16.12 31.58 33.98
C PRO A 200 -15.83 32.97 33.42
N GLN A 201 -16.80 33.58 32.75
CA GLN A 201 -16.73 34.98 32.36
C GLN A 201 -16.82 35.81 33.64
N THR A 202 -15.67 36.30 34.13
CA THR A 202 -15.64 37.34 35.15
C THR A 202 -16.19 38.62 34.53
N LEU A 203 -17.43 38.97 34.87
CA LEU A 203 -17.97 40.31 34.69
C LEU A 203 -17.07 41.31 35.43
N GLY A 204 -16.24 42.03 34.68
CA GLY A 204 -15.53 43.20 35.19
C GLY A 204 -16.52 44.32 35.52
N PRO A 205 -16.23 45.17 36.53
CA PRO A 205 -17.16 46.23 36.91
C PRO A 205 -17.32 47.24 35.78
N ALA A 206 -18.57 47.61 35.51
CA ALA A 206 -18.92 48.67 34.57
C ALA A 206 -18.30 50.01 35.01
N GLN A 207 -17.67 50.70 34.06
CA GLN A 207 -17.30 52.12 34.17
C GLN A 207 -18.39 52.98 33.54
#